data_AF-A0A965UYF4-F1
#
_entry.id   AF-A0A965UYF4-F1
#
_cell.length_a   1.000
_cell.length_b   1.000
_cell.length_c   1.000
_cell.angle_alpha   90.00
_cell.angle_beta   90.00
_cell.angle_gamma   90.00
#
_symmetry.space_group_name_H-M   'P 1'
#
loop_
_entity.id
_entity.type
_entity.pdbx_description
1 polymer ?
#
loop_
_entity_poly.entity_id
_entity_poly.type
_entity_poly.pdbx_seq_one_letter_code
_entity_poly.pdbx_strand_id
1 'polypeptide(L)'
;AYCFSAVSGYSAFGSYTGNGSTDGPFVFTGFRPRWILIKNTTGFSWILKDTARDTQNVAGLTLVPNASDAESAAGNNPWDFLSNGFKLREGSVSVNSSGTTYIYAAFAENPAKYALAR
;
A
#
# COMPACT_ATOMS: atom_id res chain seq x y z
N ALA A 1 4.54 18.40 -9.14
CA ALA A 1 5.46 17.35 -9.61
C ALA A 1 5.64 16.31 -8.50
N TYR A 2 5.72 15.02 -8.84
CA TYR A 2 6.13 13.97 -7.88
C TYR A 2 7.65 14.05 -7.73
N CYS A 3 8.12 14.71 -6.67
CA CYS A 3 9.55 14.94 -6.43
C CYS A 3 10.21 13.82 -5.60
N PHE A 4 9.66 12.60 -5.64
CA PHE A 4 10.20 11.47 -4.89
C PHE A 4 11.01 10.57 -5.82
N SER A 5 12.27 10.31 -5.44
CA SER A 5 13.13 9.33 -6.09
C SER A 5 13.07 8.02 -5.30
N ALA A 6 12.86 6.91 -6.00
CA ALA A 6 12.87 5.59 -5.40
C ALA A 6 14.30 5.24 -4.94
N VAL A 7 14.43 4.79 -3.70
CA VAL A 7 15.68 4.28 -3.14
C VAL A 7 15.55 2.77 -3.09
N SER A 8 16.37 2.06 -3.89
CA SER A 8 16.35 0.60 -3.95
C SER A 8 16.47 -0.02 -2.55
N GLY A 9 15.53 -0.91 -2.21
CA GLY A 9 15.43 -1.56 -0.91
C GLY A 9 14.79 -0.72 0.20
N TYR A 10 14.41 0.54 -0.07
CA TYR A 10 13.81 1.43 0.94
C TYR A 10 12.49 2.06 0.51
N SER A 11 12.40 2.64 -0.69
CA SER A 11 11.19 3.32 -1.15
C SER A 11 10.83 2.92 -2.58
N ALA A 12 9.55 2.73 -2.82
CA ALA A 12 8.99 2.43 -4.12
C ALA A 12 7.79 3.35 -4.38
N PHE A 13 7.73 3.89 -5.60
CA PHE A 13 6.65 4.74 -6.06
C PHE A 13 6.23 4.26 -7.44
N GLY A 14 4.93 4.25 -7.70
CA GLY A 14 4.43 3.81 -8.99
C GLY A 14 2.92 3.85 -9.06
N SER A 15 2.37 3.11 -10.01
CA SER A 15 0.94 2.98 -10.21
C SER A 15 0.54 1.52 -10.43
N TYR A 16 -0.71 1.21 -10.16
CA TYR A 16 -1.34 -0.05 -10.53
C TYR A 16 -2.78 0.20 -11.01
N THR A 17 -3.31 -0.75 -11.77
CA THR A 17 -4.71 -0.72 -12.22
C THR A 17 -5.53 -1.67 -11.34
N GLY A 18 -6.61 -1.16 -10.76
CA GLY A 18 -7.51 -1.96 -9.96
C GLY A 18 -8.29 -2.97 -10.81
N ASN A 19 -8.68 -4.08 -10.18
CA ASN A 19 -9.41 -5.18 -10.81
C ASN A 19 -10.80 -5.44 -10.20
N GLY A 20 -11.20 -4.72 -9.14
CA GLY A 20 -12.50 -4.89 -8.48
C GLY A 20 -12.67 -6.17 -7.67
N SER A 21 -11.62 -6.98 -7.54
CA SER A 21 -11.67 -8.31 -6.92
C SER A 21 -11.12 -8.31 -5.50
N THR A 22 -11.63 -9.22 -4.66
CA THR A 22 -11.01 -9.57 -3.36
C THR A 22 -9.71 -10.34 -3.53
N ASP A 23 -9.44 -10.90 -4.72
CA ASP A 23 -8.09 -11.25 -5.14
C ASP A 23 -7.51 -10.10 -5.98
N GLY A 24 -7.20 -9.01 -5.29
CA GLY A 24 -6.77 -7.75 -5.89
C GLY A 24 -5.37 -7.83 -6.51
N PRO A 25 -4.91 -6.73 -7.11
CA PRO A 25 -3.58 -6.66 -7.70
C PRO A 25 -2.50 -6.86 -6.64
N PHE A 26 -1.46 -7.59 -7.04
CA PHE A 26 -0.19 -7.63 -6.33
C PHE A 26 0.74 -6.56 -6.89
N VAL A 27 1.35 -5.77 -6.00
CA VAL A 27 2.29 -4.72 -6.35
C VAL A 27 3.66 -5.08 -5.79
N PHE A 28 4.61 -5.31 -6.69
CA PHE A 28 6.00 -5.61 -6.33
C PHE A 28 6.76 -4.32 -5.99
N THR A 29 7.39 -4.29 -4.82
CA THR A 29 8.24 -3.18 -4.36
C THR A 29 9.69 -3.60 -4.13
N GLY A 30 9.97 -4.90 -4.09
CA GLY A 30 11.31 -5.46 -3.86
C GLY A 30 11.74 -5.48 -2.38
N PHE A 31 10.85 -5.15 -1.46
CA PHE A 31 11.06 -5.20 -0.02
C PHE A 31 9.73 -5.44 0.71
N ARG A 32 9.77 -5.84 1.98
CA ARG A 32 8.59 -5.86 2.83
C ARG A 32 8.19 -4.43 3.21
N PRO A 33 7.04 -3.92 2.77
CA PRO A 33 6.61 -2.58 3.18
C PRO A 33 6.29 -2.58 4.68
N ARG A 34 6.56 -1.46 5.34
CA ARG A 34 6.02 -1.14 6.67
C ARG A 34 4.99 -0.04 6.62
N TRP A 35 4.97 0.72 5.53
CA TRP A 35 4.07 1.82 5.32
C TRP A 35 3.72 1.90 3.85
N ILE A 36 2.43 2.00 3.54
CA ILE A 36 1.90 2.07 2.19
C ILE A 36 0.84 3.18 2.17
N LEU A 37 0.96 4.07 1.20
CA LEU A 37 0.01 5.13 0.92
C LEU A 37 -0.48 5.00 -0.51
N ILE A 38 -1.79 4.98 -0.69
CA ILE A 38 -2.47 4.80 -1.98
C ILE A 38 -3.40 5.98 -2.24
N LYS A 39 -3.48 6.39 -3.51
CA LYS A 39 -4.44 7.38 -3.99
C LYS A 39 -5.11 6.92 -5.27
N ASN A 40 -6.43 6.99 -5.26
CA ASN A 40 -7.21 6.93 -6.49
C ASN A 40 -6.99 8.21 -7.31
N THR A 41 -6.60 8.07 -8.58
CA THR A 41 -6.36 9.22 -9.46
C THR A 41 -7.61 9.98 -9.88
N THR A 42 -8.82 9.47 -9.60
CA THR A 42 -10.11 10.03 -10.05
C THR A 42 -10.86 10.86 -9.00
N GLY A 43 -10.41 10.93 -7.73
CA GLY A 43 -10.97 11.88 -6.76
C GLY A 43 -11.21 11.41 -5.32
N PHE A 44 -10.80 10.19 -4.94
CA PHE A 44 -11.00 9.67 -3.57
C PHE A 44 -9.88 10.10 -2.62
N SER A 45 -10.12 10.07 -1.31
CA SER A 45 -9.12 10.38 -0.27
C SER A 45 -7.87 9.49 -0.35
N TRP A 46 -6.79 9.95 0.28
CA TRP A 46 -5.58 9.16 0.45
C TRP A 46 -5.81 8.06 1.50
N ILE A 47 -5.35 6.85 1.22
CA ILE A 47 -5.50 5.69 2.10
C ILE A 47 -4.14 5.22 2.55
N LEU A 48 -3.91 5.16 3.85
CA LEU A 48 -2.66 4.76 4.46
C LEU A 48 -2.85 3.49 5.29
N LYS A 49 -1.95 2.53 5.10
CA LYS A 49 -1.80 1.35 5.96
C LYS A 49 -0.34 1.17 6.37
N ASP A 50 -0.14 0.70 7.59
CA ASP A 50 1.19 0.43 8.13
C ASP A 50 1.18 -0.72 9.13
N THR A 51 2.35 -1.33 9.31
CA THR A 51 2.52 -2.50 10.18
C THR A 51 2.75 -2.13 11.65
N ALA A 52 2.84 -0.83 11.99
CA ALA A 52 2.92 -0.42 13.38
C ALA A 52 1.52 -0.44 14.04
N ARG A 53 0.48 -0.12 13.26
CA ARG A 53 -0.93 -0.26 13.66
C ARG A 53 -1.41 -1.70 13.59
N ASP A 54 -1.12 -2.37 12.48
CA ASP A 54 -1.44 -3.79 12.27
C ASP A 54 -0.16 -4.63 12.27
N THR A 55 0.17 -5.19 13.43
CA THR A 55 1.40 -5.99 13.60
C THR A 55 1.30 -7.39 12.95
N GLN A 56 0.09 -7.82 12.58
CA GLN A 56 -0.17 -9.09 11.92
C GLN A 56 -0.86 -8.89 10.57
N ASN A 57 -0.51 -9.75 9.61
CA ASN A 57 -1.36 -9.91 8.43
C ASN A 57 -2.59 -10.75 8.79
N VAL A 58 -3.78 -10.42 8.27
CA VAL A 58 -4.03 -9.37 7.26
C VAL A 58 -4.33 -8.02 7.91
N ALA A 59 -3.74 -6.94 7.40
CA ALA A 59 -3.87 -5.60 7.98
C ALA A 59 -5.21 -4.94 7.61
N GLY A 60 -5.99 -4.52 8.62
CA GLY A 60 -7.35 -3.98 8.47
C GLY A 60 -7.47 -2.50 8.80
N LEU A 61 -6.67 -1.98 9.73
CA LEU A 61 -6.69 -0.59 10.15
C LEU A 61 -6.29 0.31 8.98
N THR A 62 -7.02 1.41 8.87
CA THR A 62 -6.85 2.37 7.79
C THR A 62 -6.82 3.78 8.37
N LEU A 63 -5.79 4.53 7.99
CA LEU A 63 -5.70 5.96 8.26
C LEU A 63 -6.01 6.73 6.97
N VAL A 64 -6.78 7.81 7.10
CA VAL A 64 -7.05 8.76 6.02
C VAL A 64 -6.28 10.05 6.33
N PRO A 65 -5.06 10.26 5.79
CA PRO A 65 -4.17 11.32 6.25
C PRO A 65 -4.72 12.74 6.04
N ASN A 66 -5.72 12.88 5.18
CA ASN A 66 -6.38 14.14 4.87
C ASN A 66 -7.67 14.38 5.66
N ALA A 67 -7.98 13.55 6.65
CA ALA A 67 -9.14 13.69 7.53
C ALA A 67 -8.71 13.68 9.00
N SER A 68 -9.51 14.31 9.86
CA SER A 68 -9.34 14.28 11.32
C SER A 68 -10.08 13.11 11.98
N ASP A 69 -10.65 12.21 11.17
CA ASP A 69 -11.41 11.07 11.66
C ASP A 69 -10.51 10.17 12.50
N ALA A 70 -11.08 9.61 13.57
CA ALA A 70 -10.42 8.53 14.30
C ALA A 70 -10.09 7.39 13.34
N GLU A 71 -8.96 6.72 13.57
CA GLU A 71 -8.51 5.58 12.78
C GLU A 71 -9.69 4.62 12.57
N SER A 72 -10.14 4.51 11.31
CA SER A 72 -11.35 3.75 11.05
C SER A 72 -11.02 2.28 11.28
N ALA A 73 -11.74 1.65 12.21
CA ALA A 73 -11.86 0.20 12.30
C ALA A 73 -12.59 -0.31 11.03
N ALA A 74 -11.93 -0.22 9.88
CA ALA A 74 -12.49 -0.66 8.61
C ALA A 74 -12.29 -2.18 8.50
N GLY A 75 -13.12 -2.91 9.23
CA GLY A 75 -13.07 -4.37 9.36
C GLY A 75 -13.28 -5.19 8.07
N ASN A 76 -13.18 -4.60 6.88
CA ASN A 76 -13.41 -5.29 5.60
C ASN A 76 -12.42 -4.90 4.48
N ASN A 77 -11.31 -4.24 4.81
CA ASN A 77 -10.34 -3.77 3.81
C ASN A 77 -8.96 -4.48 3.95
N PRO A 78 -8.89 -5.82 3.88
CA PRO A 78 -7.67 -6.56 4.17
C PRO A 78 -6.56 -6.31 3.15
N TRP A 79 -5.36 -5.94 3.59
CA TRP A 79 -4.15 -5.87 2.75
C TRP A 79 -3.07 -6.80 3.29
N ASP A 80 -2.45 -7.56 2.38
CA ASP A 80 -1.29 -8.39 2.72
C ASP A 80 0.00 -7.58 2.56
N PHE A 81 0.78 -7.49 3.63
CA PHE A 81 2.16 -7.01 3.58
C PHE A 81 3.09 -8.21 3.34
N LEU A 82 3.58 -8.35 2.11
CA LEU A 82 4.41 -9.47 1.66
C LEU A 82 5.90 -9.13 1.72
N SER A 83 6.77 -10.13 1.67
CA SER A 83 8.23 -9.93 1.77
C SER A 83 8.83 -9.11 0.61
N ASN A 84 8.10 -8.97 -0.49
CA ASN A 84 8.54 -8.32 -1.73
C ASN A 84 7.54 -7.28 -2.26
N GLY A 85 6.51 -6.93 -1.49
CA GLY A 85 5.44 -6.06 -1.97
C GLY A 85 4.20 -6.09 -1.11
N PHE A 86 3.07 -5.76 -1.71
CA PHE A 86 1.77 -5.81 -1.06
C PHE A 86 0.70 -6.32 -2.01
N LYS A 87 -0.37 -6.91 -1.43
CA LYS A 87 -1.53 -7.37 -2.17
C LYS A 87 -2.81 -6.82 -1.55
N LEU A 88 -3.67 -6.25 -2.38
CA LEU A 88 -5.00 -5.82 -1.96
C LEU A 88 -5.91 -7.04 -1.88
N ARG A 89 -6.63 -7.22 -0.78
CA ARG A 89 -7.66 -8.25 -0.61
C ARG A 89 -9.07 -7.67 -0.55
N GLU A 90 -9.28 -6.57 -1.27
CA GLU A 90 -10.55 -5.84 -1.31
C GLU A 90 -10.81 -5.25 -2.70
N GLY A 91 -12.06 -4.89 -2.99
CA GLY A 91 -12.49 -4.27 -4.26
C GLY A 91 -13.05 -2.85 -4.12
N SER A 92 -12.76 -2.13 -3.01
CA SER A 92 -13.37 -0.83 -2.78
C SER A 92 -12.94 0.24 -3.80
N VAL A 93 -13.79 1.25 -4.02
CA VAL A 93 -13.50 2.30 -5.00
C VAL A 93 -12.26 3.12 -4.62
N SER A 94 -11.98 3.22 -3.33
CA SER A 94 -10.85 3.99 -2.80
C SER A 94 -9.50 3.40 -3.19
N VAL A 95 -9.39 2.08 -3.42
CA VAL A 95 -8.08 1.42 -3.67
C VAL A 95 -8.06 0.33 -4.73
N ASN A 96 -9.18 -0.26 -5.15
CA ASN A 96 -9.18 -1.37 -6.12
C ASN A 96 -10.45 -1.45 -6.99
N SER A 97 -10.98 -0.33 -7.47
CA SER A 97 -12.03 -0.34 -8.51
C SER A 97 -11.50 -0.84 -9.84
N SER A 98 -12.29 -1.65 -10.54
CA SER A 98 -11.91 -2.21 -11.85
C SER A 98 -11.63 -1.11 -12.88
N GLY A 99 -10.48 -1.21 -13.56
CA GLY A 99 -10.08 -0.27 -14.61
C GLY A 99 -9.63 1.11 -14.10
N THR A 100 -9.67 1.36 -12.79
CA THR A 100 -9.20 2.62 -12.21
C THR A 100 -7.70 2.57 -11.94
N THR A 101 -7.00 3.67 -12.25
CA THR A 101 -5.58 3.80 -11.93
C THR A 101 -5.40 4.33 -10.50
N TYR A 102 -4.46 3.73 -9.80
CA TYR A 102 -4.05 4.13 -8.46
C TYR A 102 -2.56 4.42 -8.48
N ILE A 103 -2.14 5.39 -7.68
CA ILE A 103 -0.74 5.69 -7.43
C ILE A 103 -0.41 5.33 -5.99
N TYR A 104 0.81 4.84 -5.76
CA TYR A 104 1.25 4.41 -4.45
C TYR A 104 2.63 4.95 -4.09
N ALA A 105 2.85 5.07 -2.78
CA ALA A 105 4.14 5.27 -2.14
C ALA A 105 4.30 4.21 -1.06
N ALA A 106 5.37 3.42 -1.12
CA ALA A 106 5.66 2.38 -0.15
C ALA A 106 7.07 2.57 0.43
N PHE A 107 7.20 2.35 1.73
CA PHE A 107 8.48 2.41 2.45
C PHE A 107 8.75 1.12 3.20
N ALA A 108 10.01 0.67 3.18
CA ALA A 108 10.45 -0.62 3.71
C ALA A 108 10.41 -0.66 5.24
N GLU A 109 10.14 -1.86 5.77
CA GLU A 109 10.21 -2.13 7.22
C GLU A 109 11.61 -2.01 7.78
N ASN A 110 12.57 -2.52 7.03
CA ASN A 110 13.97 -2.47 7.35
C ASN A 110 14.71 -2.06 6.06
N PRO A 111 15.49 -0.96 6.06
CA PRO A 111 16.23 -0.50 4.88
C PRO A 111 17.43 -1.39 4.50
N ALA A 112 17.47 -2.64 4.95
CA ALA A 112 18.60 -3.52 4.72
C ALA A 112 18.75 -3.85 3.22
N LYS A 113 19.77 -3.27 2.58
CA LYS A 113 20.38 -3.87 1.40
C LYS A 113 20.89 -5.24 1.82
N TYR A 114 20.19 -6.32 1.47
CA TYR A 114 20.79 -7.64 1.55
C TYR A 114 21.98 -7.63 0.60
N ALA A 115 23.19 -7.51 1.15
CA ALA A 115 24.40 -7.76 0.39
C ALA A 115 24.24 -9.18 -0.18
N LEU A 116 24.31 -9.31 -1.50
CA LEU A 116 24.40 -10.61 -2.13
C LEU A 116 25.68 -11.25 -1.58
N ALA A 117 25.53 -12.23 -0.68
CA ALA A 117 26.65 -13.05 -0.27
C ALA A 117 27.19 -13.73 -1.53
N ARG A 118 28.41 -13.38 -1.91
CA ARG A 118 29.14 -13.98 -3.03
C ARG A 118 30.04 -15.09 -2.52
#